data_AF-A0A444J0W5-F1
#
_entry.id   AF-A0A444J0W5-F1
#
_cell.length_a   1.000
_cell.length_b   1.000
_cell.length_c   1.000
_cell.angle_alpha   90.00
_cell.angle_beta   90.00
_cell.angle_gamma   90.00
#
_symmetry.space_group_name_H-M   'P 1'
#
loop_
_entity.id
_entity.type
_entity.pdbx_description
1 polymer ?
#
loop_
_entity_poly.entity_id
_entity_poly.type
_entity_poly.pdbx_seq_one_letter_code
_entity_poly.pdbx_strand_id
1 'polypeptide(L)'
;MPNRKFRPFRLRPRFLLFIVFLLLVGCNTQAQELELASRSYKAHRDYPSLEVISRHLRKGMDQNNIIDLLGEPDYSPLAGQYYYSSDRQETVRHGKKEMQIPVGLVIDYRDEQGRATEQLQKFRLERIGE
;
A
#
# COMPACT_ATOMS: atom_id res chain seq x y z
N MET A 1 -7.77 -44.50 41.34
CA MET A 1 -7.36 -43.40 40.44
C MET A 1 -6.84 -44.01 39.13
N PRO A 2 -7.48 -43.81 37.96
CA PRO A 2 -7.03 -44.44 36.71
C PRO A 2 -6.08 -43.52 35.92
N ASN A 3 -5.02 -44.16 35.42
CA ASN A 3 -3.90 -43.61 34.67
C ASN A 3 -4.31 -43.30 33.21
N ARG A 4 -4.38 -42.02 32.82
CA ARG A 4 -4.70 -41.59 31.43
C ARG A 4 -3.44 -41.62 30.57
N LYS A 5 -3.32 -42.64 29.71
CA LYS A 5 -2.31 -42.71 28.65
C LYS A 5 -2.61 -41.68 27.56
N PHE A 6 -1.74 -40.68 27.40
CA PHE A 6 -1.72 -39.81 26.22
C PHE A 6 -1.36 -40.64 24.98
N ARG A 7 -2.24 -40.65 23.98
CA ARG A 7 -1.91 -41.18 22.64
C ARG A 7 -1.37 -40.03 21.78
N PRO A 8 -0.24 -40.19 21.09
CA PRO A 8 0.24 -39.17 20.17
C PRO A 8 -0.69 -39.06 18.97
N PHE A 9 -1.12 -37.84 18.69
CA PHE A 9 -1.96 -37.47 17.55
C PHE A 9 -1.16 -37.73 16.26
N ARG A 10 -1.33 -38.89 15.63
CA ARG A 10 -0.75 -39.17 14.31
C ARG A 10 -1.50 -38.38 13.25
N LEU A 11 -1.02 -37.16 12.96
CA LEU A 11 -1.47 -36.36 11.82
C LEU A 11 -1.21 -37.15 10.53
N ARG A 12 -2.28 -37.54 9.82
CA ARG A 12 -2.17 -38.29 8.56
C ARG A 12 -1.65 -37.36 7.46
N PRO A 13 -0.70 -37.79 6.60
CA PRO A 13 -0.07 -36.95 5.57
C PRO A 13 -1.06 -36.39 4.53
N ARG A 14 -2.26 -36.98 4.42
CA ARG A 14 -3.32 -36.52 3.51
C ARG A 14 -3.99 -35.21 3.94
N PHE A 15 -3.99 -34.88 5.23
CA PHE A 15 -4.53 -33.59 5.71
C PHE A 15 -3.60 -32.41 5.42
N LEU A 16 -2.28 -32.68 5.36
CA LEU A 16 -1.26 -31.66 5.10
C LEU A 16 -1.31 -31.14 3.66
N LEU A 17 -1.65 -32.01 2.71
CA LEU A 17 -1.73 -31.68 1.28
C LEU A 17 -2.92 -30.75 0.96
N PHE A 18 -4.01 -30.84 1.71
CA PHE A 18 -5.20 -30.00 1.53
C PHE A 18 -4.99 -28.56 2.03
N ILE A 19 -4.20 -28.37 3.10
CA ILE A 19 -3.87 -27.05 3.66
C ILE A 19 -2.94 -26.28 2.70
N VAL A 20 -1.98 -26.97 2.07
CA VAL A 20 -1.06 -26.35 1.10
C VAL A 20 -1.80 -25.87 -0.15
N PHE A 21 -2.80 -26.63 -0.63
CA PHE A 21 -3.59 -26.23 -1.80
C PHE A 21 -4.46 -24.98 -1.54
N LEU A 22 -5.02 -24.86 -0.33
CA LEU A 22 -5.79 -23.66 0.07
C LEU A 22 -4.92 -22.41 0.21
N LEU A 23 -3.66 -22.55 0.64
CA LEU A 23 -2.73 -21.43 0.76
C LEU A 23 -2.27 -20.87 -0.60
N LEU A 24 -2.24 -21.70 -1.65
CA LEU A 24 -1.82 -21.30 -3.00
C LEU A 24 -2.86 -20.45 -3.74
N VAL A 25 -4.16 -20.63 -3.47
CA VAL A 25 -5.22 -19.89 -4.17
C VAL A 25 -5.37 -18.44 -3.67
N GLY A 26 -5.10 -18.18 -2.39
CA GLY A 26 -5.28 -16.84 -1.80
C GLY A 26 -4.29 -15.77 -2.27
N CYS A 27 -3.10 -16.18 -2.75
CA CYS A 27 -2.04 -15.23 -3.10
C CYS A 27 -2.26 -14.54 -4.46
N ASN A 28 -2.93 -15.22 -5.40
CA ASN A 28 -3.11 -14.71 -6.77
C ASN A 28 -4.09 -13.53 -6.84
N THR A 29 -5.11 -13.50 -5.98
CA THR A 29 -6.14 -12.45 -6.01
C THR A 29 -5.57 -11.09 -5.65
N GLN A 30 -4.66 -11.03 -4.66
CA GLN A 30 -4.07 -9.78 -4.20
C GLN A 30 -3.14 -9.15 -5.26
N ALA A 31 -2.31 -9.96 -5.92
CA ALA A 31 -1.43 -9.49 -6.97
C ALA A 31 -2.22 -8.93 -8.16
N GLN A 32 -3.32 -9.58 -8.54
CA GLN A 32 -4.18 -9.14 -9.63
C GLN A 32 -4.93 -7.84 -9.28
N GLU A 33 -5.42 -7.70 -8.05
CA GLU A 33 -6.06 -6.45 -7.58
C GLU A 33 -5.08 -5.27 -7.64
N LEU A 34 -3.84 -5.47 -7.18
CA LEU A 34 -2.81 -4.44 -7.20
C LEU A 34 -2.40 -4.05 -8.63
N GLU A 35 -2.26 -5.02 -9.53
CA GLU A 35 -1.92 -4.75 -10.94
C GLU A 35 -3.01 -3.93 -11.64
N LEU A 36 -4.29 -4.27 -11.40
CA LEU A 36 -5.42 -3.53 -11.94
C LEU A 36 -5.48 -2.11 -11.38
N ALA A 37 -5.28 -1.94 -10.08
CA ALA A 37 -5.21 -0.62 -9.44
C ALA A 37 -4.04 0.21 -9.99
N SER A 38 -2.86 -0.38 -10.15
CA SER A 38 -1.69 0.30 -10.74
C SER A 38 -2.00 0.82 -12.14
N ARG A 39 -2.58 -0.01 -13.00
CA ARG A 39 -2.95 0.39 -14.38
C ARG A 39 -4.00 1.49 -14.39
N SER A 40 -5.05 1.35 -13.59
CA SER A 40 -6.13 2.34 -13.51
C SER A 40 -5.60 3.68 -13.00
N TYR A 41 -4.83 3.67 -11.91
CA TYR A 41 -4.24 4.89 -11.35
C TYR A 41 -3.33 5.60 -12.35
N LYS A 42 -2.46 4.89 -13.05
CA LYS A 42 -1.58 5.49 -14.07
C LYS A 42 -2.36 6.11 -15.23
N ALA A 43 -3.52 5.55 -15.60
CA ALA A 43 -4.32 6.03 -16.70
C ALA A 43 -5.25 7.20 -16.32
N HIS A 44 -5.81 7.16 -15.10
CA HIS A 44 -6.93 8.00 -14.71
C HIS A 44 -6.68 8.83 -13.45
N ARG A 45 -5.59 8.57 -12.72
CA ARG A 45 -5.28 9.16 -11.41
C ARG A 45 -6.45 9.00 -10.42
N ASP A 46 -7.13 7.85 -10.46
CA ASP A 46 -8.34 7.64 -9.66
C ASP A 46 -8.01 7.31 -8.19
N TYR A 47 -8.74 7.94 -7.27
CA TYR A 47 -8.57 7.76 -5.84
C TYR A 47 -8.76 6.31 -5.34
N PRO A 48 -9.77 5.54 -5.80
CA PRO A 48 -9.97 4.16 -5.37
C PRO A 48 -8.74 3.27 -5.64
N SER A 49 -8.12 3.43 -6.81
CA SER A 49 -6.88 2.71 -7.13
C SER A 49 -5.72 3.15 -6.25
N LEU A 50 -5.60 4.45 -5.97
CA LEU A 50 -4.57 4.96 -5.05
C LEU A 50 -4.74 4.40 -3.64
N GLU A 51 -5.98 4.24 -3.18
CA GLU A 51 -6.30 3.61 -1.88
C GLU A 51 -5.88 2.13 -1.86
N VAL A 52 -6.18 1.37 -2.92
CA VAL A 52 -5.72 -0.02 -3.06
C VAL A 52 -4.20 -0.10 -3.02
N ILE A 53 -3.50 0.72 -3.81
CA ILE A 53 -2.03 0.72 -3.84
C ILE A 53 -1.47 1.09 -2.46
N SER A 54 -2.05 2.09 -1.77
CA SER A 54 -1.61 2.53 -0.45
C SER A 54 -1.64 1.41 0.60
N ARG A 55 -2.62 0.49 0.52
CA ARG A 55 -2.73 -0.69 1.41
C ARG A 55 -1.63 -1.73 1.16
N HIS A 56 -0.99 -1.71 -0.01
CA HIS A 56 0.10 -2.62 -0.37
C HIS A 56 1.50 -2.05 -0.07
N LEU A 57 1.60 -0.73 0.15
CA LEU A 57 2.86 -0.09 0.48
C LEU A 57 3.36 -0.48 1.87
N ARG A 58 4.68 -0.63 1.98
CA ARG A 58 5.36 -1.01 3.22
C ARG A 58 6.71 -0.32 3.32
N LYS A 59 7.10 0.03 4.55
CA LYS A 59 8.45 0.54 4.84
C LYS A 59 9.50 -0.45 4.30
N GLY A 60 10.55 0.07 3.66
CA GLY A 60 11.62 -0.71 3.03
C GLY A 60 11.36 -1.08 1.56
N MET A 61 10.17 -0.82 1.02
CA MET A 61 9.90 -1.04 -0.41
C MET A 61 10.78 -0.15 -1.28
N ASP A 62 11.38 -0.72 -2.31
CA ASP A 62 12.26 -0.03 -3.25
C ASP A 62 11.51 1.08 -4.00
N GLN A 63 12.19 2.21 -4.21
CA GLN A 63 11.65 3.35 -4.94
C GLN A 63 11.22 2.97 -6.35
N ASN A 64 11.98 2.14 -7.07
CA ASN A 64 11.62 1.75 -8.43
C ASN A 64 10.36 0.89 -8.44
N ASN A 65 10.19 -0.01 -7.46
CA ASN A 65 8.95 -0.78 -7.35
C ASN A 65 7.72 0.12 -7.11
N ILE A 66 7.89 1.23 -6.40
CA ILE A 66 6.82 2.19 -6.16
C ILE A 66 6.52 3.00 -7.42
N ILE A 67 7.54 3.44 -8.15
CA ILE A 67 7.38 4.12 -9.45
C ILE A 67 6.73 3.16 -10.47
N ASP A 68 7.09 1.88 -10.45
CA ASP A 68 6.46 0.85 -11.26
C ASP A 68 5.00 0.63 -10.90
N LEU A 69 4.57 0.92 -9.67
CA LEU A 69 3.17 0.85 -9.26
C LEU A 69 2.40 2.13 -9.57
N LEU A 70 2.97 3.30 -9.30
CA LEU A 70 2.26 4.59 -9.32
C LEU A 70 2.54 5.45 -10.56
N GLY A 71 3.61 5.15 -11.29
CA GLY A 71 4.18 6.02 -12.32
C GLY A 71 5.07 7.10 -11.72
N GLU A 72 5.41 8.11 -12.53
CA GLU A 72 6.14 9.28 -12.06
C GLU A 72 5.28 10.12 -11.09
N PRO A 73 5.91 10.73 -10.06
CA PRO A 73 5.21 11.62 -9.14
C PRO A 73 4.78 12.90 -9.83
N ASP A 74 3.67 13.49 -9.37
CA ASP A 74 3.17 14.75 -9.91
C ASP A 74 3.98 15.95 -9.40
N TYR A 75 4.53 15.84 -8.18
CA TYR A 75 5.32 16.89 -7.56
C TYR A 75 6.36 16.32 -6.57
N SER A 76 7.54 16.95 -6.48
CA SER A 76 8.64 16.55 -5.59
C SER A 76 9.40 17.79 -5.08
N PRO A 77 8.88 18.51 -4.09
CA PRO A 77 9.49 19.76 -3.61
C PRO A 77 10.83 19.54 -2.92
N LEU A 78 11.00 18.40 -2.28
CA LEU A 78 12.19 18.02 -1.53
C LEU A 78 12.73 16.70 -2.06
N ALA A 79 14.05 16.57 -2.12
CA ALA A 79 14.68 15.31 -2.52
C ALA A 79 14.21 14.18 -1.57
N GLY A 80 13.69 13.10 -2.17
CA GLY A 80 13.13 11.96 -1.44
C GLY A 80 11.71 12.17 -0.92
N GLN A 81 10.99 13.24 -1.30
CA GLN A 81 9.57 13.41 -0.95
C GLN A 81 8.73 13.58 -2.21
N TYR A 82 7.88 12.59 -2.49
CA TYR A 82 7.09 12.50 -3.71
C TYR A 82 5.60 12.61 -3.43
N TYR A 83 4.89 13.32 -4.30
CA TYR A 83 3.47 13.57 -4.20
C TYR A 83 2.75 12.99 -5.42
N TYR A 84 1.70 12.22 -5.13
CA TYR A 84 0.84 11.55 -6.11
C TYR A 84 -0.59 12.01 -5.87
N SER A 85 -1.10 12.85 -6.76
CA SER A 85 -2.46 13.39 -6.69
C SER A 85 -3.50 12.36 -7.15
N SER A 86 -4.76 12.60 -6.77
CA SER A 86 -5.90 11.85 -7.30
C SER A 86 -7.01 12.78 -7.76
N ASP A 87 -8.00 12.21 -8.45
CA ASP A 87 -9.23 12.88 -8.87
C ASP A 87 -10.14 13.31 -7.70
N ARG A 88 -9.92 12.79 -6.49
CA ARG A 88 -10.70 13.16 -5.30
C ARG A 88 -10.28 14.53 -4.76
N GLN A 89 -11.28 15.37 -4.51
CA GLN A 89 -11.12 16.64 -3.80
C GLN A 89 -11.95 16.65 -2.52
N GLU A 90 -11.42 17.28 -1.49
CA GLU A 90 -12.12 17.51 -0.23
C GLU A 90 -12.28 18.99 0.04
N THR A 91 -13.50 19.39 0.42
CA THR A 91 -13.79 20.76 0.81
C THR A 91 -13.30 21.02 2.22
N VAL A 92 -12.41 21.99 2.38
CA VAL A 92 -11.89 22.45 3.67
C VAL A 92 -12.30 23.90 3.89
N ARG A 93 -12.75 24.20 5.10
CA ARG A 93 -13.14 25.55 5.50
C ARG A 93 -11.95 26.28 6.12
N HIS A 94 -11.46 27.31 5.43
CA HIS A 94 -10.41 28.20 5.93
C HIS A 94 -11.04 29.56 6.29
N GLY A 95 -11.42 29.72 7.56
CA GLY A 95 -12.15 30.89 8.05
C GLY A 95 -13.55 31.00 7.42
N LYS A 96 -13.77 32.03 6.60
CA LYS A 96 -15.04 32.26 5.88
C LYS A 96 -15.06 31.69 4.45
N LYS A 97 -13.95 31.11 3.97
CA LYS A 97 -13.84 30.57 2.62
C LYS A 97 -13.84 29.04 2.65
N GLU A 98 -14.49 28.44 1.68
CA GLU A 98 -14.38 27.01 1.37
C GLU A 98 -13.39 26.85 0.22
N MET A 99 -12.48 25.91 0.36
CA MET A 99 -11.46 25.57 -0.64
C MET A 99 -11.55 24.08 -0.93
N GLN A 100 -11.40 23.69 -2.19
CA GLN A 100 -11.26 22.29 -2.56
C GLN A 100 -9.78 21.95 -2.60
N ILE A 101 -9.38 20.96 -1.81
CA ILE A 101 -8.01 20.49 -1.71
C ILE A 101 -7.96 19.06 -2.27
N PRO A 102 -7.05 18.75 -3.22
CA PRO A 102 -6.92 17.40 -3.73
C PRO A 102 -6.47 16.44 -2.63
N VAL A 103 -6.97 15.22 -2.66
CA VAL A 103 -6.47 14.12 -1.83
C VAL A 103 -5.45 13.34 -2.64
N GLY A 104 -4.38 12.91 -2.02
CA GLY A 104 -3.38 12.08 -2.68
C GLY A 104 -2.44 11.40 -1.71
N LEU A 105 -1.44 10.74 -2.27
CA LEU A 105 -0.46 9.95 -1.55
C LEU A 105 0.86 10.71 -1.49
N VAL A 106 1.33 10.95 -0.27
CA VAL A 106 2.66 11.49 0.00
C VAL A 106 3.58 10.32 0.35
N ILE A 107 4.71 10.23 -0.34
CA ILE A 107 5.74 9.21 -0.13
C ILE A 107 7.01 9.90 0.32
N ASP A 108 7.59 9.45 1.43
CA ASP A 108 8.84 9.95 1.98
C ASP A 108 9.87 8.83 2.06
N TYR A 109 10.96 9.01 1.34
CA TYR A 109 12.13 8.14 1.29
C TYR A 109 13.23 8.59 2.24
N ARG A 110 13.04 9.66 3.01
CA ARG A 110 14.08 10.18 3.91
C ARG A 110 14.11 9.44 5.24
N ASP A 111 15.31 9.12 5.68
CA ASP A 111 15.54 8.50 7.00
C ASP A 111 15.22 9.47 8.16
N GLU A 112 15.41 9.01 9.39
CA GLU A 112 15.17 9.83 10.59
C GLU A 112 16.11 11.05 10.67
N GLN A 113 17.23 11.02 9.95
CA GLN A 113 18.20 12.10 9.83
C GLN A 113 17.89 13.04 8.63
N GLY A 114 16.79 12.79 7.89
CA GLY A 114 16.37 13.61 6.75
C GLY A 114 17.15 13.34 5.46
N ARG A 115 17.97 12.28 5.41
CA ARG A 115 18.75 11.92 4.21
C ARG A 115 17.89 11.08 3.28
N ALA A 116 17.87 11.42 2.00
CA ALA A 116 17.18 10.63 0.99
C ALA A 116 17.78 9.21 0.92
N THR A 117 16.90 8.22 0.88
CA THR A 117 17.25 6.81 0.65
C THR A 117 16.51 6.32 -0.60
N GLU A 118 16.83 5.12 -1.09
CA GLU A 118 16.10 4.49 -2.20
C GLU A 118 14.94 3.62 -1.69
N GLN A 119 14.64 3.66 -0.39
CA GLN A 119 13.64 2.80 0.24
C GLN A 119 12.57 3.61 0.94
N LEU A 120 11.33 3.19 0.80
CA LEU A 120 10.18 3.81 1.43
C LEU A 120 10.37 3.89 2.94
N GLN A 121 10.33 5.09 3.51
CA GLN A 121 10.39 5.28 4.95
C GLN A 121 9.01 5.54 5.55
N LYS A 122 8.23 6.43 4.93
CA LYS A 122 6.87 6.82 5.36
C LYS A 122 5.96 7.07 4.16
N PHE A 123 4.67 6.84 4.34
CA PHE A 123 3.66 7.21 3.37
C PHE A 123 2.35 7.58 4.05
N ARG A 124 1.58 8.49 3.45
CA ARG A 124 0.28 8.95 3.96
C ARG A 124 -0.66 9.26 2.80
N LEU A 125 -1.90 8.78 2.89
CA LEU A 125 -2.98 9.19 2.01
C LEU A 125 -3.71 10.35 2.70
N GLU A 126 -3.49 11.58 2.22
CA GLU A 126 -3.96 12.80 2.87
C GLU A 126 -4.26 13.93 1.86
N ARG A 127 -4.78 15.05 2.36
CA ARG A 127 -5.01 16.25 1.55
C ARG A 127 -3.66 16.89 1.18
N ILE A 128 -3.45 17.14 -0.11
CA ILE A 128 -2.22 17.73 -0.65
C ILE A 128 -2.48 19.22 -0.91
N GLY A 129 -1.94 20.06 -0.03
CA GLY A 129 -2.14 21.51 -0.04
C GLY A 129 -2.45 22.02 1.36
N GLU A 130 -1.64 22.95 1.85
CA GLU A 130 -1.81 23.61 3.17
C GLU A 130 -2.88 24.70 3.15
#